data_AF-A0A6P0ZTF7-F1
#
_entry.id   AF-A0A6P0ZTF7-F1
#
_cell.length_a   1.000
_cell.length_b   1.000
_cell.length_c   1.000
_cell.angle_alpha   90.00
_cell.angle_beta   90.00
_cell.angle_gamma   90.00
#
_symmetry.space_group_name_H-M   'P 1'
#
loop_
_entity.id
_entity.type
_entity.pdbx_description
1 polymer ?
#
loop_
_entity_poly.entity_id
_entity_poly.type
_entity_poly.pdbx_seq_one_letter_code
_entity_poly.pdbx_strand_id
1 'polypeptide(L)'
;MVLDDGLMQLETPEKTHRVFQPKVWGTQFLFELTDNPQRDFFVMSSSLASTIGLYAQADYCAANAFQDVFAHRMNSQSDTFVCSINWGIWSEAGAAMRLLMDSSIAAARQTWVNHPLFEYCVDAGPGRRVYHARLSTQRHWIVAEHRLRDRPLVPGTGFLELARAAYQDWQPCTSVELRGVYFLEPLLVPESTHKEVRIVLEERETACDFTIFSLEPETGWYENARGNLVTLLPEDNKTIAYNLEALKRSLTQERPREMGVAASIKELKCFGDVCVGPRWYKSMSNIFVGQNQALTEVILPDEYKKDLEHYHLHPAMLDVATSFASTPEAFYLL
;
A
#
# COMPACT_ATOMS: atom_id res chain seq x y z
N MET A 1 29.24 -4.47 6.56
CA MET A 1 28.60 -3.69 5.48
C MET A 1 28.56 -2.24 5.93
N VAL A 2 29.11 -1.32 5.15
CA VAL A 2 29.02 0.12 5.41
C VAL A 2 28.04 0.67 4.38
N LEU A 3 26.91 1.21 4.85
CA LEU A 3 25.90 1.88 4.03
C LEU A 3 25.89 3.35 4.44
N ASP A 4 25.93 4.25 3.46
CA ASP A 4 25.83 5.69 3.64
C ASP A 4 24.97 6.21 2.49
N ASP A 5 23.69 5.83 2.54
CA ASP A 5 22.76 5.98 1.44
C ASP A 5 22.40 7.46 1.21
N GLY A 6 22.31 7.87 -0.04
CA GLY A 6 22.12 9.26 -0.43
C GLY A 6 21.76 9.44 -1.89
N LEU A 7 21.21 10.62 -2.22
CA LEU A 7 21.08 11.02 -3.61
C LEU A 7 22.49 11.17 -4.20
N MET A 8 22.71 10.62 -5.39
CA MET A 8 24.02 10.69 -6.08
C MET A 8 24.58 12.12 -6.18
N GLN A 9 23.70 13.13 -6.24
CA GLN A 9 24.09 14.55 -6.31
C GLN A 9 24.64 15.12 -4.99
N LEU A 10 24.43 14.43 -3.88
CA LEU A 10 24.85 14.82 -2.53
C LEU A 10 26.02 13.96 -2.02
N GLU A 11 26.53 13.05 -2.86
CA GLU A 11 27.66 12.22 -2.48
C GLU A 11 28.96 13.02 -2.39
N THR A 12 29.79 12.65 -1.43
CA THR A 12 31.13 13.23 -1.27
C THR A 12 32.20 12.14 -1.44
N PRO A 13 33.40 12.49 -1.91
CA PRO A 13 34.49 11.53 -2.05
C PRO A 13 34.78 10.74 -0.76
N GLU A 14 34.62 11.37 0.41
CA GLU A 14 34.83 10.74 1.71
C GLU A 14 33.77 9.68 2.01
N LYS A 15 32.51 9.93 1.64
CA LYS A 15 31.42 8.95 1.77
C LYS A 15 31.66 7.74 0.88
N THR A 16 31.92 7.99 -0.40
CA THR A 16 32.24 6.94 -1.38
C THR A 16 33.44 6.12 -0.94
N HIS A 17 34.50 6.77 -0.46
CA HIS A 17 35.68 6.07 0.03
C HIS A 17 35.37 5.13 1.21
N ARG A 18 34.51 5.54 2.15
CA ARG A 18 34.07 4.69 3.27
C ARG A 18 33.27 3.48 2.80
N VAL A 19 32.39 3.64 1.80
CA VAL A 19 31.60 2.54 1.23
C VAL A 19 32.50 1.58 0.42
N PHE A 20 33.50 2.11 -0.28
CA PHE A 20 34.41 1.33 -1.12
C PHE A 20 35.43 0.54 -0.30
N GLN A 21 35.86 1.04 0.86
CA GLN A 21 36.86 0.38 1.70
C GLN A 21 36.69 -1.14 1.84
N PRO A 22 35.55 -1.68 2.30
CA PRO A 22 35.43 -3.11 2.55
C PRO A 22 35.43 -3.97 1.27
N LYS A 23 34.91 -3.45 0.15
CA LYS A 23 34.60 -4.26 -1.05
C LYS A 23 35.53 -4.03 -2.23
N VAL A 24 36.08 -2.82 -2.36
CA VAL A 24 37.04 -2.48 -3.41
C VAL A 24 38.44 -2.73 -2.88
N TRP A 25 38.88 -1.90 -1.94
CA TRP A 25 40.22 -1.97 -1.36
C TRP A 25 40.43 -3.26 -0.57
N GLY A 26 39.44 -3.64 0.25
CA GLY A 26 39.46 -4.89 1.01
C GLY A 26 39.62 -6.12 0.12
N THR A 27 38.93 -6.18 -1.02
CA THR A 27 39.08 -7.29 -1.98
C THR A 27 40.48 -7.33 -2.58
N GLN A 28 41.01 -6.19 -3.03
CA GLN A 28 42.35 -6.14 -3.61
C GLN A 28 43.41 -6.59 -2.59
N PHE A 29 43.38 -6.01 -1.38
CA PHE A 29 44.34 -6.36 -0.34
C PHE A 29 44.22 -7.82 0.11
N LEU A 30 43.00 -8.34 0.30
CA LEU A 30 42.82 -9.74 0.69
C LEU A 30 43.29 -10.68 -0.42
N PHE A 31 43.05 -10.36 -1.69
CA PHE A 31 43.51 -11.18 -2.80
C PHE A 31 45.04 -11.23 -2.87
N GLU A 32 45.72 -10.08 -2.70
CA GLU A 32 47.19 -10.01 -2.69
C GLU A 32 47.80 -10.69 -1.45
N LEU A 33 47.25 -10.44 -0.26
CA LEU A 33 47.77 -11.00 1.00
C LEU A 33 47.56 -12.51 1.12
N THR A 34 46.58 -13.05 0.40
CA THR A 34 46.31 -14.50 0.35
C THR A 34 46.93 -15.17 -0.87
N ASP A 35 47.70 -14.44 -1.68
CA ASP A 35 48.33 -14.98 -2.87
C ASP A 35 49.43 -15.95 -2.50
N ASN A 36 49.17 -17.24 -2.69
CA ASN A 36 50.11 -18.31 -2.44
C ASN A 36 49.86 -19.49 -3.37
N PRO A 37 50.87 -20.35 -3.64
CA PRO A 37 50.76 -21.43 -4.62
C PRO A 37 49.72 -22.51 -4.30
N GLN A 38 49.16 -22.54 -3.09
CA GLN A 38 48.16 -23.53 -2.65
C GLN A 38 46.73 -22.97 -2.62
N ARG A 39 46.49 -21.74 -3.09
CA ARG A 39 45.14 -21.16 -3.08
C ARG A 39 44.28 -21.80 -4.17
N ASP A 40 43.35 -22.66 -3.76
CA ASP A 40 42.41 -23.34 -4.66
C ASP A 40 41.35 -22.38 -5.25
N PHE A 41 40.84 -21.44 -4.46
CA PHE A 41 39.81 -20.49 -4.89
C PHE A 41 39.79 -19.18 -4.09
N PHE A 42 39.12 -18.16 -4.62
CA PHE A 42 38.80 -16.92 -3.92
C PHE A 42 37.34 -16.51 -4.20
N VAL A 43 36.49 -16.51 -3.17
CA VAL A 43 35.06 -16.21 -3.31
C VAL A 43 34.72 -14.90 -2.62
N MET A 44 34.02 -14.02 -3.33
CA MET A 44 33.55 -12.73 -2.84
C MET A 44 32.03 -12.74 -2.67
N SER A 45 31.57 -12.18 -1.56
CA SER A 45 30.15 -11.92 -1.32
C SER A 45 29.76 -10.60 -1.96
N SER A 46 29.16 -10.66 -3.15
CA SER A 46 28.58 -9.54 -3.90
C SER A 46 27.07 -9.47 -3.64
N SER A 47 26.35 -8.61 -4.35
CA SER A 47 24.90 -8.41 -4.19
C SER A 47 24.22 -8.31 -5.55
N LEU A 48 22.94 -8.70 -5.65
CA LEU A 48 22.12 -8.41 -6.83
C LEU A 48 22.14 -6.92 -7.19
N ALA A 49 22.36 -6.04 -6.21
CA ALA A 49 22.51 -4.60 -6.37
C ALA A 49 23.47 -4.16 -7.48
N SER A 50 24.55 -4.91 -7.74
CA SER A 50 25.51 -4.57 -8.80
C SER A 50 24.90 -4.66 -10.20
N THR A 51 23.87 -5.49 -10.38
CA THR A 51 23.22 -5.74 -11.67
C THR A 51 21.94 -4.95 -11.83
N ILE A 52 21.08 -4.93 -10.80
CA ILE A 52 19.76 -4.30 -10.89
C ILE A 52 19.73 -2.84 -10.42
N GLY A 53 20.77 -2.39 -9.71
CA GLY A 53 20.80 -1.08 -9.07
C GLY A 53 19.85 -0.97 -7.89
N LEU A 54 20.15 -0.06 -6.98
CA LEU A 54 19.35 0.23 -5.80
C LEU A 54 19.25 1.74 -5.59
N TYR A 55 18.05 2.21 -5.24
CA TYR A 55 17.80 3.62 -5.01
C TYR A 55 18.67 4.16 -3.87
N ALA A 56 19.25 5.33 -4.08
CA ALA A 56 20.14 6.01 -3.12
C ALA A 56 21.40 5.21 -2.71
N GLN A 57 21.78 4.17 -3.47
CA GLN A 57 22.86 3.24 -3.13
C GLN A 57 23.90 3.12 -4.25
N ALA A 58 24.19 4.22 -4.95
CA ALA A 58 25.09 4.22 -6.10
C ALA A 58 26.47 3.64 -5.76
N ASP A 59 27.05 4.07 -4.64
CA ASP A 59 28.39 3.62 -4.21
C ASP A 59 28.39 2.15 -3.79
N TYR A 60 27.32 1.68 -3.15
CA TYR A 60 27.17 0.27 -2.81
C TYR A 60 27.06 -0.59 -4.08
N CYS A 61 26.26 -0.16 -5.07
CA CYS A 61 26.14 -0.86 -6.34
C CYS A 61 27.48 -0.91 -7.07
N ALA A 62 28.21 0.21 -7.12
CA ALA A 62 29.53 0.30 -7.74
C ALA A 62 30.57 -0.59 -7.05
N ALA A 63 30.58 -0.64 -5.71
CA ALA A 63 31.50 -1.47 -4.95
C ALA A 63 31.26 -2.97 -5.16
N ASN A 64 30.00 -3.40 -5.33
CA ASN A 64 29.67 -4.79 -5.68
C ASN A 64 30.01 -5.11 -7.14
N ALA A 65 29.73 -4.18 -8.08
CA ALA A 65 30.07 -4.34 -9.49
C ALA A 65 31.59 -4.44 -9.70
N PHE A 66 32.39 -3.75 -8.88
CA PHE A 66 33.84 -3.92 -8.86
C PHE A 66 34.24 -5.37 -8.57
N GLN A 67 33.63 -6.02 -7.57
CA GLN A 67 33.95 -7.41 -7.21
C GLN A 67 33.57 -8.39 -8.33
N ASP A 68 32.48 -8.13 -9.04
CA ASP A 68 32.04 -8.94 -10.18
C ASP A 68 33.05 -8.85 -11.34
N VAL A 69 33.47 -7.64 -11.70
CA VAL A 69 34.49 -7.43 -12.73
C VAL A 69 35.86 -7.93 -12.28
N PHE A 70 36.20 -7.79 -11.00
CA PHE A 70 37.44 -8.31 -10.43
C PHE A 70 37.54 -9.82 -10.58
N ALA A 71 36.44 -10.55 -10.31
CA ALA A 71 36.38 -12.00 -10.53
C ALA A 71 36.66 -12.36 -11.99
N HIS A 72 35.98 -11.69 -12.93
CA HIS A 72 36.18 -11.92 -14.36
C HIS A 72 37.62 -11.63 -14.81
N ARG A 73 38.18 -10.51 -14.38
CA ARG A 73 39.56 -10.14 -14.70
C ARG A 73 40.53 -11.18 -14.16
N MET A 74 40.39 -11.61 -12.90
CA MET A 74 41.37 -12.50 -12.31
C MET A 74 41.33 -13.91 -12.89
N ASN A 75 40.15 -14.42 -13.25
CA ASN A 75 40.06 -15.68 -13.99
C ASN A 75 40.75 -15.64 -15.37
N SER A 76 41.02 -14.45 -15.92
CA SER A 76 41.78 -14.30 -17.16
C SER A 76 43.29 -14.05 -16.96
N GLN A 77 43.73 -13.80 -15.72
CA GLN A 77 45.08 -13.34 -15.39
C GLN A 77 45.79 -14.20 -14.32
N SER A 78 45.08 -15.10 -13.66
CA SER A 78 45.58 -15.94 -12.57
C SER A 78 45.03 -17.37 -12.71
N ASP A 79 45.80 -18.33 -12.21
CA ASP A 79 45.39 -19.74 -12.13
C ASP A 79 44.45 -20.03 -10.94
N THR A 80 44.22 -19.05 -10.04
CA THR A 80 43.21 -19.17 -8.97
C THR A 80 41.80 -19.03 -9.54
N PHE A 81 40.90 -19.94 -9.17
CA PHE A 81 39.46 -19.78 -9.45
C PHE A 81 38.86 -18.64 -8.60
N VAL A 82 38.40 -17.57 -9.24
CA VAL A 82 37.81 -16.41 -8.54
C VAL A 82 36.33 -16.29 -8.87
N CYS A 83 35.48 -16.16 -7.85
CA CYS A 83 34.04 -16.08 -8.03
C CYS A 83 33.43 -14.96 -7.18
N SER A 84 32.51 -14.17 -7.74
CA SER A 84 31.61 -13.34 -6.96
C SER A 84 30.22 -13.97 -6.94
N ILE A 85 29.58 -13.95 -5.77
CA ILE A 85 28.20 -14.42 -5.62
C ILE A 85 27.32 -13.22 -5.34
N ASN A 86 26.40 -12.91 -6.26
CA ASN A 86 25.41 -11.84 -6.08
C ASN A 86 24.29 -12.31 -5.16
N TRP A 87 24.46 -12.12 -3.86
CA TRP A 87 23.44 -12.50 -2.89
C TRP A 87 22.18 -11.65 -3.02
N GLY A 88 21.03 -12.32 -2.97
CA GLY A 88 19.72 -11.70 -2.80
C GLY A 88 19.42 -11.39 -1.33
N ILE A 89 18.22 -10.90 -1.07
CA ILE A 89 17.76 -10.56 0.28
C ILE A 89 17.36 -11.85 1.02
N TRP A 90 17.84 -12.02 2.25
CA TRP A 90 17.56 -13.20 3.06
C TRP A 90 16.15 -13.11 3.68
N SER A 91 15.51 -14.25 3.95
CA SER A 91 14.08 -14.34 4.34
C SER A 91 13.72 -13.57 5.60
N GLU A 92 14.57 -13.60 6.63
CA GLU A 92 14.28 -13.01 7.93
C GLU A 92 14.69 -11.52 8.08
N ALA A 93 15.46 -10.97 7.13
CA ALA A 93 15.94 -9.59 7.18
C ALA A 93 15.80 -8.91 5.81
N GLY A 94 14.88 -7.94 5.69
CA GLY A 94 14.82 -7.06 4.51
C GLY A 94 13.49 -6.99 3.77
N ALA A 95 12.33 -7.07 4.45
CA ALA A 95 11.04 -6.74 3.83
C ALA A 95 11.05 -5.33 3.20
N ALA A 96 11.59 -4.34 3.92
CA ALA A 96 11.79 -2.98 3.41
C ALA A 96 12.76 -2.94 2.21
N MET A 97 13.81 -3.75 2.23
CA MET A 97 14.78 -3.83 1.14
C MET A 97 14.21 -4.54 -0.10
N ARG A 98 13.33 -5.52 0.11
CA ARG A 98 12.63 -6.25 -0.95
C ARG A 98 11.65 -5.33 -1.65
N LEU A 99 10.97 -4.49 -0.88
CA LEU A 99 10.15 -3.39 -1.42
C LEU A 99 10.99 -2.39 -2.23
N LEU A 100 12.22 -2.05 -1.81
CA LEU A 100 13.12 -1.15 -2.56
C LEU A 100 13.68 -1.79 -3.86
N MET A 101 14.03 -3.08 -3.82
CA MET A 101 14.42 -3.87 -5.00
C MET A 101 13.25 -4.06 -5.97
N ASP A 102 12.07 -4.44 -5.46
CA ASP A 102 10.84 -4.53 -6.23
C ASP A 102 10.56 -3.18 -6.92
N SER A 103 10.79 -2.04 -6.25
CA SER A 103 10.63 -0.73 -6.88
C SER A 103 11.70 -0.36 -7.92
N SER A 104 12.90 -0.95 -7.83
CA SER A 104 13.97 -0.71 -8.82
C SER A 104 13.74 -1.55 -10.08
N ILE A 105 13.28 -2.80 -9.91
CA ILE A 105 12.78 -3.66 -10.99
C ILE A 105 11.49 -3.08 -11.59
N ALA A 106 10.62 -2.51 -10.74
CA ALA A 106 9.37 -1.85 -11.14
C ALA A 106 9.57 -0.71 -12.12
N ALA A 107 10.60 0.12 -11.93
CA ALA A 107 10.86 1.28 -12.78
C ALA A 107 11.00 0.89 -14.28
N ALA A 108 11.39 -0.36 -14.57
CA ALA A 108 11.53 -0.88 -15.93
C ALA A 108 10.23 -1.46 -16.55
N ARG A 109 9.14 -1.64 -15.78
CA ARG A 109 7.88 -2.31 -16.24
C ARG A 109 6.61 -1.70 -15.64
N GLN A 110 6.56 -0.37 -15.50
CA GLN A 110 5.39 0.32 -14.95
C GLN A 110 4.24 0.33 -15.96
N THR A 111 3.03 0.00 -15.50
CA THR A 111 1.80 0.17 -16.28
C THR A 111 0.91 1.19 -15.58
N TRP A 112 0.40 2.16 -16.33
CA TRP A 112 -0.53 3.15 -15.79
C TRP A 112 -1.85 2.49 -15.37
N VAL A 113 -2.42 2.96 -14.26
CA VAL A 113 -3.68 2.43 -13.72
C VAL A 113 -4.76 3.49 -13.86
N ASN A 114 -5.88 3.11 -14.48
CA ASN A 114 -7.01 4.02 -14.70
C ASN A 114 -7.88 4.19 -13.46
N HIS A 115 -7.34 4.80 -12.42
CA HIS A 115 -8.06 5.10 -11.19
C HIS A 115 -7.46 6.30 -10.45
N PRO A 116 -8.25 7.26 -9.93
CA PRO A 116 -7.74 8.49 -9.32
C PRO A 116 -6.80 8.31 -8.13
N LEU A 117 -6.90 7.18 -7.42
CA LEU A 117 -6.02 6.89 -6.27
C LEU A 117 -4.69 6.24 -6.65
N PHE A 118 -4.50 5.78 -7.90
CA PHE A 118 -3.29 5.07 -8.32
C PHE A 118 -2.45 5.91 -9.27
N GLU A 119 -1.15 5.69 -9.23
CA GLU A 119 -0.19 6.23 -10.20
C GLU A 119 0.09 5.18 -11.28
N TYR A 120 0.55 4.00 -10.84
CA TYR A 120 0.92 2.89 -11.71
C TYR A 120 0.93 1.58 -10.94
N CYS A 121 1.03 0.47 -11.65
CA CYS A 121 1.24 -0.86 -11.10
C CYS A 121 2.44 -1.55 -11.75
N VAL A 122 2.88 -2.62 -11.09
CA VAL A 122 4.10 -3.37 -11.39
C VAL A 122 3.81 -4.85 -11.29
N ASP A 123 4.24 -5.60 -12.29
CA ASP A 123 4.38 -7.05 -12.20
C ASP A 123 5.62 -7.39 -11.37
N ALA A 124 5.39 -7.95 -10.17
CA ALA A 124 6.43 -8.27 -9.20
C ALA A 124 6.81 -9.77 -9.21
N GLY A 125 6.48 -10.47 -10.30
CA GLY A 125 6.74 -11.89 -10.48
C GLY A 125 5.46 -12.73 -10.53
N PRO A 126 5.59 -14.05 -10.72
CA PRO A 126 4.46 -14.95 -10.87
C PRO A 126 3.47 -14.85 -9.72
N GLY A 127 2.19 -14.58 -10.04
CA GLY A 127 1.13 -14.48 -9.05
C GLY A 127 1.26 -13.30 -8.08
N ARG A 128 2.03 -12.25 -8.42
CA ARG A 128 2.19 -11.09 -7.52
C ARG A 128 2.19 -9.77 -8.29
N ARG A 129 1.34 -8.84 -7.86
CA ARG A 129 1.23 -7.49 -8.45
C ARG A 129 1.26 -6.41 -7.38
N VAL A 130 1.94 -5.31 -7.65
CA VAL A 130 2.07 -4.19 -6.71
C VAL A 130 1.55 -2.91 -7.35
N TYR A 131 0.58 -2.29 -6.71
CA TYR A 131 0.00 -1.00 -7.10
C TYR A 131 0.58 0.11 -6.23
N HIS A 132 0.87 1.25 -6.85
CA HIS A 132 1.47 2.41 -6.21
C HIS A 132 0.49 3.58 -6.21
N ALA A 133 0.36 4.23 -5.05
CA ALA A 133 -0.49 5.37 -4.82
C ALA A 133 0.28 6.48 -4.07
N ARG A 134 -0.02 7.75 -4.38
CA ARG A 134 0.58 8.93 -3.73
C ARG A 134 -0.52 9.83 -3.18
N LEU A 135 -1.06 9.46 -2.03
CA LEU A 135 -2.22 10.13 -1.44
C LEU A 135 -1.85 11.51 -0.90
N SER A 136 -2.66 12.52 -1.20
CA SER A 136 -2.44 13.91 -0.79
C SER A 136 -3.75 14.67 -0.76
N THR A 137 -3.88 15.61 0.18
CA THR A 137 -5.06 16.48 0.36
C THR A 137 -5.33 17.38 -0.86
N GLN A 138 -4.31 17.71 -1.64
CA GLN A 138 -4.44 18.56 -2.82
C GLN A 138 -5.09 17.85 -4.01
N ARG A 139 -4.92 16.52 -4.12
CA ARG A 139 -5.38 15.73 -5.27
C ARG A 139 -6.54 14.80 -4.94
N HIS A 140 -6.62 14.32 -3.70
CA HIS A 140 -7.50 13.22 -3.34
C HIS A 140 -8.49 13.67 -2.28
N TRP A 141 -9.74 13.83 -2.71
CA TRP A 141 -10.84 14.25 -1.84
C TRP A 141 -11.00 13.31 -0.63
N ILE A 142 -10.70 12.01 -0.79
CA ILE A 142 -10.88 11.02 0.27
C ILE A 142 -10.11 11.36 1.55
N VAL A 143 -8.89 11.90 1.43
CA VAL A 143 -8.08 12.32 2.59
C VAL A 143 -8.21 13.81 2.87
N ALA A 144 -8.62 14.62 1.89
CA ALA A 144 -8.91 16.03 2.11
C ALA A 144 -10.15 16.23 3.00
N GLU A 145 -11.15 15.36 2.80
CA GLU A 145 -12.46 15.42 3.41
C GLU A 145 -12.62 14.50 4.63
N HIS A 146 -11.81 13.45 4.81
CA HIS A 146 -11.89 12.57 5.98
C HIS A 146 -10.71 12.82 6.94
N ARG A 147 -10.99 13.30 8.15
CA ARG A 147 -9.98 13.77 9.10
C ARG A 147 -10.20 13.23 10.50
N LEU A 148 -9.15 12.75 11.15
CA LEU A 148 -9.15 12.34 12.55
C LEU A 148 -8.40 13.38 13.39
N ARG A 149 -9.09 14.06 14.30
CA ARG A 149 -8.56 15.18 15.10
C ARG A 149 -7.83 16.20 14.21
N ASP A 150 -8.54 16.63 13.16
CA ASP A 150 -8.07 17.53 12.09
C ASP A 150 -6.94 17.01 11.19
N ARG A 151 -6.43 15.79 11.40
CA ARG A 151 -5.39 15.20 10.55
C ARG A 151 -6.01 14.38 9.39
N PRO A 152 -5.60 14.59 8.14
CA PRO A 152 -6.02 13.79 6.99
C PRO A 152 -5.80 12.30 7.23
N LEU A 153 -6.82 11.49 6.98
CA LEU A 153 -6.80 10.05 7.24
C LEU A 153 -7.56 9.33 6.13
N VAL A 154 -7.01 8.23 5.63
CA VAL A 154 -7.78 7.31 4.77
C VAL A 154 -8.82 6.58 5.61
N PRO A 155 -10.12 6.67 5.28
CA PRO A 155 -11.15 5.91 5.99
C PRO A 155 -10.98 4.40 5.76
N GLY A 156 -11.50 3.57 6.68
CA GLY A 156 -11.56 2.11 6.52
C GLY A 156 -12.11 1.69 5.15
N THR A 157 -13.18 2.34 4.70
CA THR A 157 -13.81 2.11 3.39
C THR A 157 -12.94 2.51 2.20
N GLY A 158 -11.97 3.40 2.40
CA GLY A 158 -10.96 3.77 1.41
C GLY A 158 -10.00 2.63 1.10
N PHE A 159 -9.60 1.85 2.11
CA PHE A 159 -8.81 0.64 1.89
C PHE A 159 -9.56 -0.40 1.07
N LEU A 160 -10.87 -0.55 1.30
CA LEU A 160 -11.71 -1.49 0.54
C LEU A 160 -11.74 -1.11 -0.94
N GLU A 161 -11.91 0.17 -1.24
CA GLU A 161 -11.87 0.66 -2.63
C GLU A 161 -10.48 0.48 -3.26
N LEU A 162 -9.40 0.78 -2.53
CA LEU A 162 -8.04 0.53 -3.01
C LEU A 162 -7.83 -0.95 -3.37
N ALA A 163 -8.20 -1.87 -2.47
CA ALA A 163 -8.07 -3.31 -2.71
C ALA A 163 -8.92 -3.76 -3.91
N ARG A 164 -10.20 -3.36 -3.96
CA ARG A 164 -11.13 -3.69 -5.04
C ARG A 164 -10.65 -3.16 -6.40
N ALA A 165 -10.25 -1.89 -6.47
CA ALA A 165 -9.80 -1.27 -7.71
C ALA A 165 -8.50 -1.90 -8.24
N ALA A 166 -7.53 -2.16 -7.35
CA ALA A 166 -6.31 -2.87 -7.71
C ALA A 166 -6.61 -4.29 -8.23
N TYR A 167 -7.50 -5.02 -7.56
CA TYR A 167 -7.87 -6.36 -7.97
C TYR A 167 -8.60 -6.41 -9.31
N GLN A 168 -9.56 -5.51 -9.53
CA GLN A 168 -10.30 -5.43 -10.79
C GLN A 168 -9.40 -5.05 -11.99
N ASP A 169 -8.40 -4.19 -11.76
CA ASP A 169 -7.40 -3.86 -12.77
C ASP A 169 -6.52 -5.07 -13.13
N TRP A 170 -6.18 -5.91 -12.15
CA TRP A 170 -5.38 -7.12 -12.40
C TRP A 170 -6.21 -8.26 -13.00
N GLN A 171 -7.38 -8.51 -12.44
CA GLN A 171 -8.31 -9.55 -12.84
C GLN A 171 -9.66 -8.89 -13.18
N PRO A 172 -9.91 -8.61 -14.47
CA PRO A 172 -11.17 -8.05 -14.90
C PRO A 172 -12.35 -8.91 -14.43
N CYS A 173 -13.16 -8.34 -13.55
CA CYS A 173 -14.32 -8.99 -12.95
C CYS A 173 -15.48 -8.00 -12.80
N THR A 174 -16.69 -8.54 -12.73
CA THR A 174 -17.92 -7.75 -12.54
C THR A 174 -18.26 -7.53 -11.07
N SER A 175 -17.85 -8.44 -10.19
CA SER A 175 -18.14 -8.38 -8.76
C SER A 175 -17.02 -9.02 -7.94
N VAL A 176 -16.71 -8.41 -6.81
CA VAL A 176 -15.63 -8.80 -5.91
C VAL A 176 -16.20 -8.93 -4.51
N GLU A 177 -15.91 -10.03 -3.85
CA GLU A 177 -16.14 -10.20 -2.41
C GLU A 177 -14.85 -9.91 -1.66
N LEU A 178 -14.92 -9.06 -0.63
CA LEU A 178 -13.83 -8.87 0.33
C LEU A 178 -14.12 -9.71 1.57
N ARG A 179 -13.18 -10.58 1.95
CA ARG A 179 -13.27 -11.48 3.10
C ARG A 179 -12.15 -11.22 4.08
N GLY A 180 -12.44 -11.42 5.37
CA GLY A 180 -11.42 -11.39 6.43
C GLY A 180 -10.59 -10.11 6.42
N VAL A 181 -11.24 -8.95 6.26
CA VAL A 181 -10.54 -7.67 6.22
C VAL A 181 -10.17 -7.21 7.63
N TYR A 182 -8.91 -6.85 7.81
CA TYR A 182 -8.37 -6.29 9.05
C TYR A 182 -7.79 -4.91 8.78
N PHE A 183 -8.16 -3.94 9.60
CA PHE A 183 -7.52 -2.62 9.68
C PHE A 183 -6.57 -2.65 10.88
N LEU A 184 -5.28 -2.59 10.60
CA LEU A 184 -4.23 -2.80 11.60
C LEU A 184 -3.70 -1.47 12.13
N GLU A 185 -3.45 -0.51 11.23
CA GLU A 185 -2.89 0.79 11.58
C GLU A 185 -3.51 1.89 10.72
N PRO A 186 -3.83 3.06 11.31
CA PRO A 186 -4.38 4.18 10.56
C PRO A 186 -3.38 4.71 9.53
N LEU A 187 -3.88 5.08 8.35
CA LEU A 187 -3.07 5.69 7.28
C LEU A 187 -3.28 7.21 7.26
N LEU A 188 -2.50 7.90 8.09
CA LEU A 188 -2.49 9.37 8.15
C LEU A 188 -1.75 9.94 6.93
N VAL A 189 -2.25 11.03 6.37
CA VAL A 189 -1.62 11.73 5.25
C VAL A 189 -1.10 13.10 5.69
N PRO A 190 0.15 13.48 5.36
CA PRO A 190 0.65 14.82 5.69
C PRO A 190 -0.16 15.93 5.01
N GLU A 191 -0.30 17.07 5.69
CA GLU A 191 -1.16 18.17 5.22
C GLU A 191 -0.67 18.80 3.90
N SER A 192 0.65 18.95 3.75
CA SER A 192 1.29 19.71 2.67
C SER A 192 2.07 18.86 1.67
N THR A 193 2.19 17.56 1.91
CA THR A 193 2.92 16.63 1.03
C THR A 193 2.01 15.46 0.67
N HIS A 194 2.59 14.38 0.15
CA HIS A 194 1.90 13.13 -0.09
C HIS A 194 2.40 12.02 0.84
N LYS A 195 1.60 10.96 0.98
CA LYS A 195 1.96 9.69 1.57
C LYS A 195 2.11 8.66 0.46
N GLU A 196 3.25 7.95 0.43
CA GLU A 196 3.46 6.81 -0.47
C GLU A 196 2.72 5.59 0.08
N VAL A 197 1.93 4.94 -0.76
CA VAL A 197 1.10 3.79 -0.40
C VAL A 197 1.28 2.70 -1.45
N ARG A 198 1.36 1.44 -1.00
CA ARG A 198 1.47 0.26 -1.85
C ARG A 198 0.39 -0.74 -1.53
N ILE A 199 -0.24 -1.29 -2.57
CA ILE A 199 -1.22 -2.35 -2.46
C ILE A 199 -0.58 -3.56 -3.14
N VAL A 200 -0.25 -4.57 -2.34
CA VAL A 200 0.34 -5.81 -2.81
C VAL A 200 -0.78 -6.83 -2.96
N LEU A 201 -0.91 -7.39 -4.15
CA LEU A 201 -1.82 -8.48 -4.46
C LEU A 201 -1.03 -9.76 -4.68
N GLU A 202 -1.44 -10.84 -4.03
CA GLU A 202 -0.84 -12.17 -4.17
C GLU A 202 -1.90 -13.19 -4.54
N GLU A 203 -1.70 -13.88 -5.66
CA GLU A 203 -2.59 -14.92 -6.14
C GLU A 203 -2.53 -16.16 -5.22
N ARG A 204 -3.70 -16.72 -4.97
CA ARG A 204 -3.92 -18.02 -4.33
C ARG A 204 -4.78 -18.86 -5.27
N GLU A 205 -4.90 -20.16 -4.99
CA GLU A 205 -5.63 -21.08 -5.89
C GLU A 205 -7.09 -20.65 -6.16
N THR A 206 -7.77 -20.05 -5.19
CA THR A 206 -9.20 -19.68 -5.29
C THR A 206 -9.51 -18.26 -4.81
N ALA A 207 -8.49 -17.48 -4.48
CA ALA A 207 -8.61 -16.14 -3.93
C ALA A 207 -7.38 -15.30 -4.27
N CYS A 208 -7.40 -14.04 -3.90
CA CYS A 208 -6.23 -13.17 -3.93
C CYS A 208 -6.08 -12.48 -2.58
N ASP A 209 -4.90 -12.56 -1.99
CA ASP A 209 -4.59 -11.83 -0.77
C ASP A 209 -4.24 -10.39 -1.16
N PHE A 210 -4.75 -9.41 -0.40
CA PHE A 210 -4.27 -8.04 -0.49
C PHE A 210 -3.65 -7.59 0.82
N THR A 211 -2.60 -6.79 0.70
CA THR A 211 -1.99 -6.06 1.81
C THR A 211 -1.70 -4.63 1.39
N ILE A 212 -2.11 -3.67 2.22
CA ILE A 212 -1.90 -2.24 1.99
C ILE A 212 -0.84 -1.74 2.96
N PHE A 213 0.22 -1.17 2.43
CA PHE A 213 1.31 -0.58 3.16
C PHE A 213 1.39 0.92 2.92
N SER A 214 1.89 1.66 3.90
CA SER A 214 2.30 3.06 3.72
C SER A 214 3.73 3.26 4.20
N LEU A 215 4.39 4.27 3.64
CA LEU A 215 5.77 4.61 3.98
C LEU A 215 5.80 5.66 5.09
N GLU A 216 6.51 5.36 6.17
CA GLU A 216 7.00 6.39 7.09
C GLU A 216 8.46 6.75 6.79
N PRO A 217 8.84 8.04 6.90
CA PRO A 217 10.21 8.49 6.69
C PRO A 217 11.24 7.81 7.59
N GLU A 218 10.88 7.52 8.85
CA GLU A 218 11.81 7.02 9.87
C GLU A 218 11.78 5.50 10.02
N THR A 219 10.60 4.88 9.96
CA THR A 219 10.40 3.45 10.22
C THR A 219 10.26 2.60 8.96
N GLY A 220 10.12 3.23 7.79
CA GLY A 220 9.95 2.54 6.51
C GLY A 220 8.50 2.09 6.27
N TRP A 221 8.35 1.01 5.51
CA TRP A 221 7.04 0.48 5.14
C TRP A 221 6.40 -0.28 6.31
N TYR A 222 5.14 0.01 6.59
CA TYR A 222 4.35 -0.71 7.59
C TYR A 222 2.94 -1.00 7.07
N GLU A 223 2.32 -2.04 7.62
CA GLU A 223 1.04 -2.59 7.15
C GLU A 223 -0.14 -1.83 7.76
N ASN A 224 -1.03 -1.32 6.92
CA ASN A 224 -2.23 -0.61 7.34
C ASN A 224 -3.47 -1.51 7.32
N ALA A 225 -3.62 -2.33 6.29
CA ALA A 225 -4.78 -3.19 6.13
C ALA A 225 -4.44 -4.45 5.32
N ARG A 226 -5.19 -5.53 5.55
CA ARG A 226 -5.09 -6.76 4.77
C ARG A 226 -6.41 -7.49 4.69
N GLY A 227 -6.51 -8.41 3.74
CA GLY A 227 -7.64 -9.33 3.62
C GLY A 227 -7.55 -10.19 2.37
N ASN A 228 -8.65 -10.82 2.00
CA ASN A 228 -8.75 -11.64 0.80
C ASN A 228 -9.83 -11.09 -0.14
N LEU A 229 -9.60 -11.25 -1.43
CA LEU A 229 -10.49 -10.89 -2.52
C LEU A 229 -10.87 -12.17 -3.26
N VAL A 230 -12.15 -12.30 -3.59
CA VAL A 230 -12.66 -13.41 -4.39
C VAL A 230 -13.53 -12.84 -5.51
N THR A 231 -13.32 -13.31 -6.73
CA THR A 231 -14.22 -13.00 -7.85
C THR A 231 -15.55 -13.71 -7.61
N LEU A 232 -16.63 -12.93 -7.49
CA LEU A 232 -17.98 -13.49 -7.37
C LEU A 232 -18.56 -13.74 -8.76
N LEU A 233 -18.98 -14.99 -8.99
CA LEU A 233 -19.74 -15.33 -10.18
C LEU A 233 -21.18 -14.82 -10.05
N PRO A 234 -21.84 -14.42 -11.15
CA PRO A 234 -23.21 -13.92 -11.12
C PRO A 234 -24.22 -14.86 -10.41
N GLU A 235 -24.04 -16.17 -10.55
CA GLU A 235 -24.84 -17.22 -9.91
C GLU A 235 -24.69 -17.27 -8.38
N ASP A 236 -23.52 -16.84 -7.87
CA ASP A 236 -23.23 -16.80 -6.44
C ASP A 236 -23.71 -15.48 -5.79
N ASN A 237 -24.06 -14.49 -6.62
CA ASN A 237 -24.55 -13.20 -6.16
C ASN A 237 -26.03 -13.30 -5.70
N LYS A 238 -26.22 -13.73 -4.45
CA LYS A 238 -27.53 -13.79 -3.80
C LYS A 238 -28.03 -12.38 -3.48
N THR A 239 -28.73 -11.76 -4.42
CA THR A 239 -29.42 -10.49 -4.16
C THR A 239 -30.57 -10.74 -3.18
N ILE A 240 -30.49 -10.15 -1.99
CA ILE A 240 -31.60 -10.16 -1.02
C ILE A 240 -32.53 -9.00 -1.37
N ALA A 241 -33.80 -9.33 -1.67
CA ALA A 241 -34.83 -8.33 -1.88
C ALA A 241 -35.48 -7.95 -0.54
N TYR A 242 -35.41 -6.67 -0.18
CA TYR A 242 -36.08 -6.13 1.00
C TYR A 242 -37.34 -5.36 0.60
N ASN A 243 -38.43 -5.53 1.34
CA ASN A 243 -39.61 -4.68 1.19
C ASN A 243 -39.41 -3.38 1.99
N LEU A 244 -38.91 -2.34 1.31
CA LEU A 244 -38.59 -1.05 1.92
C LEU A 244 -39.78 -0.40 2.62
N GLU A 245 -40.98 -0.50 2.03
CA GLU A 245 -42.20 0.06 2.62
C GLU A 245 -42.58 -0.64 3.93
N ALA A 246 -42.43 -1.96 4.00
CA ALA A 246 -42.69 -2.71 5.22
C ALA A 246 -41.68 -2.36 6.32
N LEU A 247 -40.39 -2.22 5.97
CA LEU A 247 -39.33 -1.81 6.91
C LEU A 247 -39.56 -0.38 7.45
N LYS A 248 -39.90 0.59 6.58
CA LYS A 248 -40.21 1.96 7.01
C LYS A 248 -41.39 1.98 8.00
N ARG A 249 -42.43 1.18 7.75
CA ARG A 249 -43.59 1.08 8.66
C ARG A 249 -43.23 0.48 10.02
N SER A 250 -42.44 -0.59 10.06
CA SER A 250 -42.06 -1.21 11.35
C SER A 250 -41.23 -0.26 12.21
N LEU A 251 -40.29 0.47 11.60
CA LEU A 251 -39.44 1.44 12.31
C LEU A 251 -40.22 2.63 12.88
N THR A 252 -41.31 3.05 12.22
CA THR A 252 -42.11 4.21 12.65
C THR A 252 -43.06 3.87 13.81
N GLN A 253 -43.33 2.58 14.07
CA GLN A 253 -44.26 2.14 15.11
C GLN A 253 -43.58 1.86 16.46
N GLU A 254 -42.26 1.67 16.47
CA GLU A 254 -41.49 1.42 17.68
C GLU A 254 -41.07 2.74 18.34
N ARG A 255 -41.22 2.87 19.67
CA ARG A 255 -40.64 4.02 20.41
C ARG A 255 -39.11 3.87 20.38
N PRO A 256 -38.35 4.85 19.89
CA PRO A 256 -36.89 4.74 19.86
C PRO A 256 -36.36 4.58 21.28
N ARG A 257 -35.52 3.57 21.52
CA ARG A 257 -34.50 3.66 22.57
C ARG A 257 -33.41 4.60 22.06
N GLU A 258 -32.62 5.18 22.96
CA GLU A 258 -31.51 6.09 22.67
C GLU A 258 -30.55 5.51 21.59
N MET A 259 -30.88 5.70 20.32
CA MET A 259 -29.94 5.62 19.21
C MET A 259 -29.42 7.04 18.97
N GLY A 260 -28.10 7.19 19.00
CA GLY A 260 -27.42 8.42 18.61
C GLY A 260 -27.46 8.58 17.09
N VAL A 261 -28.64 8.89 16.55
CA VAL A 261 -28.75 9.32 15.15
C VAL A 261 -28.37 10.78 15.08
N ALA A 262 -27.51 11.15 14.14
CA ALA A 262 -27.12 12.54 13.91
C ALA A 262 -28.38 13.40 13.67
N ALA A 263 -28.76 14.17 14.68
CA ALA A 263 -29.96 15.01 14.73
C ALA A 263 -29.69 16.41 14.14
N SER A 264 -28.43 16.73 13.83
CA SER A 264 -28.02 18.02 13.28
C SER A 264 -26.91 17.92 12.23
N ILE A 265 -26.86 18.89 11.31
CA ILE A 265 -25.78 19.02 10.32
C ILE A 265 -24.39 19.10 10.97
N LYS A 266 -24.30 19.64 12.20
CA LYS A 266 -23.04 19.70 12.93
C LYS A 266 -22.58 18.31 13.38
N GLU A 267 -23.50 17.45 13.82
CA GLU A 267 -23.23 16.04 14.13
C GLU A 267 -22.91 15.23 12.88
N LEU A 268 -23.50 15.56 11.73
CA LEU A 268 -23.17 14.92 10.45
C LEU A 268 -21.75 15.25 9.95
N LYS A 269 -21.22 16.41 10.34
CA LYS A 269 -19.87 16.84 9.95
C LYS A 269 -18.77 16.21 10.79
N CYS A 270 -19.06 15.83 12.04
CA CYS A 270 -18.08 15.16 12.88
C CYS A 270 -18.74 14.09 13.74
N PHE A 271 -18.25 12.86 13.60
CA PHE A 271 -18.60 11.69 14.40
C PHE A 271 -17.48 11.43 15.41
N GLY A 272 -17.66 11.88 16.64
CA GLY A 272 -16.60 11.83 17.66
C GLY A 272 -15.38 12.65 17.24
N ASP A 273 -14.22 12.00 17.16
CA ASP A 273 -12.94 12.61 16.74
C ASP A 273 -12.77 12.67 15.21
N VAL A 274 -13.69 12.10 14.43
CA VAL A 274 -13.64 12.06 12.97
C VAL A 274 -14.49 13.18 12.41
N CYS A 275 -13.91 14.04 11.57
CA CYS A 275 -14.63 15.06 10.81
C CYS A 275 -14.59 14.74 9.32
N VAL A 276 -15.72 14.97 8.66
CA VAL A 276 -15.98 14.56 7.28
C VAL A 276 -16.45 15.72 6.40
N GLY A 277 -16.16 15.63 5.10
CA GLY A 277 -16.53 16.62 4.09
C GLY A 277 -17.91 16.41 3.47
N PRO A 278 -18.28 17.28 2.51
CA PRO A 278 -19.61 17.28 1.89
C PRO A 278 -20.04 15.96 1.28
N ARG A 279 -19.11 15.13 0.78
CA ARG A 279 -19.44 13.81 0.22
C ARG A 279 -20.03 12.84 1.23
N TRP A 280 -19.73 13.03 2.52
CA TRP A 280 -20.32 12.25 3.62
C TRP A 280 -21.56 12.94 4.18
N TYR A 281 -21.42 14.16 4.72
CA TYR A 281 -22.49 14.74 5.53
C TYR A 281 -23.70 15.18 4.71
N LYS A 282 -23.55 15.41 3.39
CA LYS A 282 -24.67 15.69 2.48
C LYS A 282 -25.25 14.43 1.84
N SER A 283 -24.62 13.27 1.99
CA SER A 283 -25.09 12.05 1.32
C SER A 283 -26.17 11.30 2.08
N MET A 284 -26.56 11.75 3.26
CA MET A 284 -27.56 11.07 4.09
C MET A 284 -28.88 11.84 4.14
N SER A 285 -29.98 11.13 3.99
CA SER A 285 -31.34 11.70 4.08
C SER A 285 -32.35 10.65 4.59
N ASN A 286 -33.55 11.10 4.95
CA ASN A 286 -34.68 10.23 5.30
C ASN A 286 -34.32 9.12 6.31
N ILE A 287 -34.02 9.51 7.55
CA ILE A 287 -33.61 8.58 8.61
C ILE A 287 -34.83 8.04 9.37
N PHE A 288 -34.91 6.73 9.50
CA PHE A 288 -35.94 5.99 10.24
C PHE A 288 -35.27 5.16 11.34
N VAL A 289 -35.79 5.22 12.55
CA VAL A 289 -35.13 4.74 13.76
C VAL A 289 -36.14 3.89 14.55
N GLY A 290 -35.86 2.59 14.70
CA GLY A 290 -36.64 1.66 15.51
C GLY A 290 -35.93 1.31 16.82
N GLN A 291 -36.27 0.17 17.42
CA GLN A 291 -35.65 -0.24 18.69
C GLN A 291 -34.24 -0.84 18.50
N ASN A 292 -34.05 -1.68 17.49
CA ASN A 292 -32.78 -2.40 17.21
C ASN A 292 -32.34 -2.26 15.74
N GLN A 293 -32.95 -1.35 14.99
CA GLN A 293 -32.75 -1.21 13.55
C GLN A 293 -32.86 0.26 13.18
N ALA A 294 -32.09 0.66 12.18
CA ALA A 294 -32.18 1.98 11.57
C ALA A 294 -32.11 1.83 10.04
N LEU A 295 -32.73 2.78 9.35
CA LEU A 295 -32.74 2.84 7.89
C LEU A 295 -32.50 4.29 7.47
N THR A 296 -31.67 4.50 6.46
CA THR A 296 -31.46 5.80 5.85
C THR A 296 -31.30 5.67 4.34
N GLU A 297 -31.58 6.75 3.62
CA GLU A 297 -31.30 6.86 2.20
C GLU A 297 -29.94 7.54 2.01
N VAL A 298 -29.01 6.81 1.38
CA VAL A 298 -27.68 7.31 1.04
C VAL A 298 -27.64 7.70 -0.43
N ILE A 299 -27.52 8.99 -0.72
CA ILE A 299 -27.58 9.58 -2.05
C ILE A 299 -26.37 10.48 -2.24
N LEU A 300 -25.50 10.18 -3.21
CA LEU A 300 -24.39 11.07 -3.54
C LEU A 300 -24.93 12.38 -4.13
N PRO A 301 -24.52 13.56 -3.61
CA PRO A 301 -24.91 14.84 -4.19
C PRO A 301 -24.57 14.95 -5.68
N ASP A 302 -25.44 15.60 -6.46
CA ASP A 302 -25.29 15.75 -7.92
C ASP A 302 -23.93 16.33 -8.34
N GLU A 303 -23.36 17.23 -7.54
CA GLU A 303 -22.04 17.83 -7.74
C GLU A 303 -20.89 16.81 -7.73
N TYR A 304 -21.06 15.63 -7.12
CA TYR A 304 -20.05 14.59 -6.99
C TYR A 304 -20.32 13.34 -7.82
N LYS A 305 -21.37 13.31 -8.66
CA LYS A 305 -21.74 12.13 -9.48
C LYS A 305 -20.61 11.56 -10.34
N LYS A 306 -19.67 12.41 -10.78
CA LYS A 306 -18.50 11.98 -11.57
C LYS A 306 -17.58 11.03 -10.81
N ASP A 307 -17.62 11.02 -9.48
CA ASP A 307 -16.83 10.09 -8.67
C ASP A 307 -17.23 8.63 -9.00
N LEU A 308 -18.49 8.38 -9.36
CA LEU A 308 -18.98 7.05 -9.70
C LEU A 308 -18.39 6.48 -11.00
N GLU A 309 -17.70 7.28 -11.81
CA GLU A 309 -16.97 6.80 -13.00
C GLU A 309 -15.73 5.96 -12.62
N HIS A 310 -15.22 6.14 -11.40
CA HIS A 310 -14.00 5.48 -10.93
C HIS A 310 -14.18 4.72 -9.61
N TYR A 311 -14.97 5.28 -8.68
CA TYR A 311 -15.16 4.74 -7.34
C TYR A 311 -16.37 3.81 -7.29
N HIS A 312 -16.18 2.51 -7.56
CA HIS A 312 -17.29 1.54 -7.54
C HIS A 312 -17.74 1.16 -6.12
N LEU A 313 -16.83 1.13 -5.13
CA LEU A 313 -17.19 1.20 -3.71
C LEU A 313 -16.91 2.62 -3.21
N HIS A 314 -17.83 3.55 -3.47
CA HIS A 314 -17.64 4.95 -3.12
C HIS A 314 -17.36 5.14 -1.61
N PRO A 315 -16.13 5.53 -1.20
CA PRO A 315 -15.71 5.48 0.19
C PRO A 315 -16.64 6.23 1.15
N ALA A 316 -17.09 7.44 0.79
CA ALA A 316 -17.98 8.23 1.63
C ALA A 316 -19.38 7.60 1.81
N MET A 317 -19.98 7.08 0.73
CA MET A 317 -21.30 6.48 0.81
C MET A 317 -21.28 5.18 1.59
N LEU A 318 -20.24 4.36 1.38
CA LEU A 318 -20.06 3.11 2.11
C LEU A 318 -19.82 3.40 3.59
N ASP A 319 -18.99 4.39 3.90
CA ASP A 319 -18.69 4.77 5.29
C ASP A 319 -19.95 5.20 6.01
N VAL A 320 -20.73 6.11 5.41
CA VAL A 320 -22.06 6.51 5.92
C VAL A 320 -22.97 5.30 6.10
N ALA A 321 -23.09 4.41 5.10
CA ALA A 321 -23.94 3.23 5.20
C ALA A 321 -23.56 2.30 6.36
N THR A 322 -22.28 2.26 6.74
CA THR A 322 -21.78 1.43 7.85
C THR A 322 -21.78 2.14 9.20
N SER A 323 -21.79 3.47 9.25
CA SER A 323 -21.58 4.23 10.50
C SER A 323 -22.76 5.09 10.94
N PHE A 324 -23.77 5.35 10.08
CA PHE A 324 -24.86 6.29 10.36
C PHE A 324 -25.70 5.96 11.60
N ALA A 325 -25.79 4.68 11.94
CA ALA A 325 -26.51 4.18 13.09
C ALA A 325 -25.52 3.44 14.00
N SER A 326 -24.68 4.22 14.68
CA SER A 326 -23.70 3.74 15.63
C SER A 326 -24.24 3.85 17.06
N THR A 327 -24.06 2.79 17.86
CA THR A 327 -24.20 2.85 19.32
C THR A 327 -22.84 3.23 19.93
N PRO A 328 -22.76 3.62 21.22
CA PRO A 328 -21.48 3.86 21.89
C PRO A 328 -20.49 2.68 21.82
N GLU A 329 -20.98 1.45 21.59
CA GLU A 329 -20.17 0.24 21.39
C GLU A 329 -19.84 -0.07 19.92
N ALA A 330 -20.37 0.70 18.95
CA ALA A 330 -20.10 0.50 17.54
C ALA A 330 -18.74 1.09 17.15
N PHE A 331 -17.87 0.25 16.59
CA PHE A 331 -16.57 0.68 16.08
C PHE A 331 -16.71 1.39 14.74
N TYR A 332 -16.26 2.64 14.66
CA TYR A 332 -16.07 3.33 13.38
C TYR A 332 -14.96 2.61 12.61
N LEU A 333 -15.15 2.40 11.30
CA LEU A 333 -14.13 1.78 10.45
C LEU A 333 -13.03 2.82 10.15
N LEU A 334 -12.03 2.89 11.04
CA LEU A 334 -10.86 3.75 10.88
C LEU A 334 -9.75 3.07 10.07
#